data_AF-A0A1F5SZR5-F1
#
_entry.id   AF-A0A1F5SZR5-F1
#
_cell.length_a   1.000
_cell.length_b   1.000
_cell.length_c   1.000
_cell.angle_alpha   90.00
_cell.angle_beta   90.00
_cell.angle_gamma   90.00
#
_symmetry.space_group_name_H-M   'P 1'
#
loop_
_entity.id
_entity.type
_entity.pdbx_description
1 polymer ?
#
loop_
_entity_poly.entity_id
_entity_poly.type
_entity_poly.pdbx_seq_one_letter_code
_entity_poly.pdbx_strand_id
1 'polypeptide(L)' 'MFLKLSVWIAVPIIIALYLGEWLDNKYDSSPWLFLICLGLAFAISIFGLIKSASRELEKFEKNGKN' A
#
# COMPACT_ATOMS: atom_id res chain seq x y z
N MET A 1 -14.68 -3.65 8.39
CA MET A 1 -13.25 -3.35 8.62
C MET A 1 -12.36 -3.97 7.55
N PHE A 2 -12.44 -5.28 7.31
CA PHE A 2 -11.64 -5.98 6.28
C PHE A 2 -11.71 -5.37 4.89
N LEU A 3 -12.91 -5.11 4.36
CA LEU A 3 -13.07 -4.53 3.01
C LEU A 3 -12.32 -3.20 2.84
N LYS A 4 -12.34 -2.36 3.88
CA LYS A 4 -11.71 -1.05 3.87
C LYS A 4 -10.18 -1.16 3.86
N LEU A 5 -9.64 -2.15 4.58
CA LEU A 5 -8.22 -2.52 4.54
C LEU A 5 -7.81 -3.11 3.20
N SER A 6 -8.58 -4.07 2.67
CA SER A 6 -8.32 -4.70 1.38
C SER A 6 -8.34 -3.69 0.23
N VAL A 7 -9.30 -2.76 0.22
CA VAL A 7 -9.34 -1.66 -0.75
C VAL A 7 -8.11 -0.75 -0.60
N TRP A 8 -7.75 -0.40 0.64
CA TRP A 8 -6.60 0.48 0.89
C TRP A 8 -5.27 -0.14 0.45
N ILE A 9 -5.12 -1.47 0.49
CA ILE A 9 -3.95 -2.20 0.00
C ILE A 9 -3.98 -2.33 -1.53
N ALA A 10 -5.14 -2.66 -2.10
CA ALA A 10 -5.27 -2.88 -3.55
C ALA A 10 -5.08 -1.58 -4.36
N VAL A 11 -5.58 -0.45 -3.85
CA VAL A 11 -5.49 0.86 -4.52
C VAL A 11 -4.06 1.26 -4.91
N PRO A 12 -3.07 1.32 -3.99
CA PRO A 12 -1.71 1.72 -4.32
C PRO A 12 -1.04 0.74 -5.30
N ILE A 13 -1.32 -0.56 -5.22
CA ILE A 13 -0.79 -1.55 -6.17
C ILE A 13 -1.34 -1.30 -7.56
N ILE A 14 -2.67 -1.14 -7.70
CA ILE A 14 -3.30 -0.85 -9.00
C ILE A 14 -2.73 0.44 -9.60
N ILE A 15 -2.61 1.50 -8.80
CA ILE A 15 -2.02 2.77 -9.26
C ILE A 15 -0.58 2.54 -9.74
N ALA A 16 0.24 1.80 -9.01
CA ALA A 16 1.62 1.54 -9.40
C ALA A 16 1.75 0.70 -10.67
N LEU A 17 0.84 -0.26 -10.92
CA LEU A 17 0.86 -1.03 -12.16
C LEU A 17 0.64 -0.13 -13.37
N TYR A 18 -0.43 0.67 -13.36
CA TYR A 18 -0.74 1.58 -14.47
C TYR A 18 0.28 2.70 -14.61
N LEU A 19 0.72 3.31 -13.50
CA LEU A 19 1.67 4.41 -13.51
C LEU A 19 3.06 3.93 -13.93
N GLY A 20 3.49 2.78 -13.42
CA GLY A 20 4.81 2.20 -13.68
C GLY A 20 4.97 1.77 -15.14
N GLU A 21 3.97 1.07 -15.69
CA GLU A 21 3.98 0.69 -17.11
C GLU A 21 3.93 1.91 -18.03
N TRP A 22 3.13 2.92 -17.69
CA TRP A 22 3.08 4.17 -18.46
C TRP A 22 4.42 4.91 -18.43
N LEU A 23 5.09 4.94 -17.28
CA LEU A 23 6.40 5.59 -17.14
C LEU A 23 7.47 4.82 -17.93
N ASP A 24 7.49 3.49 -17.81
CA ASP A 24 8.44 2.66 -18.55
C ASP A 24 8.30 2.82 -20.07
N ASN A 25 7.07 2.86 -20.58
CA ASN A 25 6.81 3.10 -22.00
C ASN A 25 7.19 4.53 -22.44
N LYS A 26 7.07 5.51 -21.54
CA LYS A 26 7.39 6.91 -21.84
C LYS A 26 8.90 7.18 -21.88
N TYR A 27 9.67 6.50 -21.04
CA TYR A 27 11.10 6.73 -20.89
C TYR A 27 11.97 5.61 -21.48
N ASP A 28 11.38 4.66 -22.20
CA ASP A 28 12.04 3.45 -22.73
C ASP A 28 12.89 2.74 -21.66
N SER A 29 12.38 2.77 -20.42
CA SER A 29 13.09 2.32 -19.21
C SER A 29 12.62 0.94 -18.75
N SER A 30 11.82 0.25 -19.56
CA SER A 30 11.15 -0.98 -19.18
C SER A 30 12.14 -2.09 -18.80
N PRO A 31 11.98 -2.77 -17.65
CA PRO A 31 10.88 -2.66 -16.66
C PRO A 31 11.27 -1.91 -15.36
N TRP A 32 12.24 -1.00 -15.37
CA TRP A 32 12.82 -0.43 -14.15
C TRP A 32 11.88 0.50 -13.39
N LEU A 33 11.18 1.41 -14.06
CA LEU A 33 10.28 2.35 -13.39
C LEU A 33 9.04 1.62 -12.88
N PHE A 34 8.57 0.60 -13.59
CA PHE A 34 7.56 -0.31 -13.09
C PHE A 34 7.96 -0.95 -11.77
N LEU A 35 9.18 -1.53 -11.70
CA LEU A 35 9.67 -2.17 -10.48
C LEU A 35 9.79 -1.18 -9.31
N ILE A 36 10.25 0.05 -9.56
CA ILE A 36 10.34 1.10 -8.55
C ILE A 36 8.94 1.50 -8.06
N CYS A 37 8.00 1.73 -8.97
CA CYS A 37 6.61 2.06 -8.63
C CYS A 37 5.94 0.93 -7.83
N LEU A 38 6.12 -0.31 -8.25
CA LEU A 38 5.59 -1.49 -7.57
C LEU A 38 6.19 -1.64 -6.16
N GLY A 39 7.51 -1.44 -6.03
CA GLY A 39 8.21 -1.46 -4.75
C GLY A 39 7.70 -0.38 -3.78
N LEU A 40 7.48 0.84 -4.29
CA LEU A 40 6.90 1.94 -3.50
C LEU A 40 5.47 1.64 -3.06
N ALA A 41 4.62 1.10 -3.95
CA ALA A 41 3.27 0.69 -3.58
C ALA A 41 3.24 -0.40 -2.52
N PHE A 42 4.16 -1.37 -2.60
CA PHE A 42 4.34 -2.40 -1.57
C PHE A 42 4.74 -1.78 -0.23
N ALA A 43 5.71 -0.87 -0.22
CA ALA A 43 6.15 -0.18 1.00
C ALA A 43 5.01 0.61 1.66
N ILE A 44 4.23 1.35 0.86
CA ILE A 44 3.05 2.09 1.34
C ILE A 44 2.01 1.14 1.92
N SER A 45 1.75 0.02 1.24
CA SER A 45 0.80 -1.00 1.69
C SER A 45 1.19 -1.60 3.03
N ILE A 46 2.46 -1.97 3.20
CA ILE A 46 3.01 -2.51 4.45
C ILE A 46 2.89 -1.47 5.57
N PHE A 47 3.25 -0.21 5.30
CA PHE A 47 3.17 0.85 6.30
C PHE A 47 1.71 1.11 6.76
N GLY A 48 0.77 1.13 5.82
CA GLY A 48 -0.65 1.27 6.11
C GLY A 48 -1.20 0.09 6.92
N LEU A 49 -0.76 -1.13 6.63
CA LEU A 49 -1.11 -2.33 7.38
C LEU A 49 -0.61 -2.23 8.83
N ILE A 50 0.68 -1.95 9.03
CA ILE A 50 1.28 -1.83 10.37
C ILE A 50 0.55 -0.76 11.18
N LYS A 51 0.36 0.44 10.62
CA LYS A 51 -0.36 1.53 11.29
C LYS A 51 -1.79 1.15 11.67
N SER A 52 -2.48 0.42 10.79
CA SER A 52 -3.85 -0.02 11.06
C SER A 52 -3.90 -1.07 12.16
N ALA A 53 -2.98 -2.03 12.13
CA ALA A 53 -2.84 -3.06 13.16
C ALA A 53 -2.49 -2.45 14.52
N SER A 54 -1.51 -1.54 14.59
CA SER A 54 -1.15 -0.83 15.83
C SER A 54 -2.34 -0.07 16.42
N ARG A 55 -3.11 0.63 15.58
CA ARG A 55 -4.29 1.37 16.03
C ARG A 55 -5.42 0.45 16.52
N GLU A 56 -5.53 -0.74 15.94
CA GLU A 56 -6.46 -1.77 16.42
C GLU A 56 -6.05 -2.24 17.83
N LEU A 57 -4.76 -2.54 18.03
CA LEU A 57 -4.20 -2.96 19.32
C LEU A 57 -4.37 -1.90 20.41
N GLU A 58 -4.06 -0.63 20.12
CA GLU A 58 -4.26 0.48 21.06
C GLU A 58 -5.73 0.64 21.49
N LYS A 59 -6.69 0.38 20.59
CA LYS A 59 -8.11 0.40 20.92
C LYS A 59 -8.49 -0.73 21.87
N PHE A 60 -7.92 -1.93 21.69
CA PHE A 60 -8.14 -3.04 22.61
C PHE A 60 -7.57 -2.73 24.00
N GLU A 61 -6.36 -2.19 24.08
CA GLU A 61 -5.73 -1.82 25.35
C GLU A 61 -6.49 -0.72 26.10
N LYS A 62 -6.99 0.29 25.38
CA LYS A 62 -7.76 1.38 25.97
C LYS A 62 -9.16 0.95 26.43
N ASN A 63 -9.80 0.00 25.73
CA ASN A 63 -11.12 -0.52 26.11
C ASN A 63 -11.07 -1.54 27.25
N GLY A 64 -9.94 -2.24 27.45
CA GLY A 64 -9.75 -3.16 28.57
C GLY A 64 -9.40 -2.49 29.90
N LYS A 65 -9.22 -1.16 29.92
CA LYS A 65 -8.79 -0.38 31.09
C LYS A 65 -9.93 0.45 31.73
N ASN A 66 -11.16 0.31 31.25
CA ASN A 66 -12.37 0.94 31.81
C ASN A 66 -13.28 -0.09 32.47
#